data_AF-A0A7K0VE48-F1
#
_entry.id   AF-A0A7K0VE48-F1
#
_cell.length_a   1.000
_cell.length_b   1.000
_cell.length_c   1.000
_cell.angle_alpha   90.00
_cell.angle_beta   90.00
_cell.angle_gamma   90.00
#
_symmetry.space_group_name_H-M   'P 1'
#
loop_
_entity.id
_entity.type
_entity.pdbx_description
1 polymer ?
#
loop_
_entity_poly.entity_id
_entity_poly.type
_entity_poly.pdbx_seq_one_letter_code
_entity_poly.pdbx_strand_id
1 'polypeptide(L)'
;MRSNMKFAALAGAAALAIAGLSACSSGGTATEATAAASAAASPIGGMTTCDKAGLDSSVQAAAVALGADNVFTIDTVDCASGWAVVTGILGAADAPADGPQGAPTSFIFEAEGQFWIPKVAADVCGTPWPNTSGTDAPADALIPADLYATACLTI
;
A
#
# COMPACT_ATOMS: atom_id res chain seq x y z
N MET A 1 -22.11 -16.52 35.94
CA MET A 1 -23.19 -16.55 34.92
C MET A 1 -22.53 -16.65 33.56
N ARG A 2 -22.71 -17.78 32.87
CA ARG A 2 -22.19 -18.03 31.53
C ARG A 2 -23.27 -17.63 30.54
N SER A 3 -23.06 -16.57 29.75
CA SER A 3 -23.94 -16.24 28.63
C SER A 3 -23.36 -16.83 27.35
N ASN A 4 -24.05 -17.86 26.86
CA ASN A 4 -23.77 -18.53 25.60
C ASN A 4 -24.46 -17.79 24.43
N MET A 5 -23.68 -17.67 23.36
CA MET A 5 -24.00 -17.45 21.94
C MET A 5 -25.47 -17.48 21.48
N LYS A 6 -25.81 -16.54 20.61
CA LYS A 6 -26.68 -16.80 19.45
C LYS A 6 -26.08 -16.16 18.19
N PHE A 7 -25.64 -17.02 17.28
CA PHE A 7 -25.38 -16.71 15.88
C PHE A 7 -26.69 -16.32 15.20
N ALA A 8 -26.68 -15.22 14.45
CA ALA A 8 -27.71 -14.91 13.48
C ALA A 8 -27.03 -14.65 12.13
N ALA A 9 -27.13 -15.65 11.26
CA ALA A 9 -26.85 -15.51 9.84
C ALA A 9 -27.97 -14.67 9.20
N LEU A 10 -27.61 -13.72 8.34
CA LEU A 10 -28.54 -13.11 7.40
C LEU A 10 -27.96 -13.23 6.00
N ALA A 11 -28.71 -13.96 5.18
CA ALA A 11 -28.47 -14.22 3.78
C ALA A 11 -29.00 -13.07 2.91
N GLY A 12 -28.25 -12.76 1.86
CA GLY A 12 -28.74 -12.53 0.49
C GLY A 12 -29.62 -11.31 0.18
N ALA A 13 -29.15 -10.47 -0.74
CA ALA A 13 -29.93 -10.01 -1.89
C ALA A 13 -29.00 -9.37 -2.93
N ALA A 14 -28.84 -10.05 -4.06
CA ALA A 14 -28.36 -9.44 -5.30
C ALA A 14 -29.51 -8.61 -5.90
N ALA A 15 -29.23 -7.36 -6.29
CA ALA A 15 -30.15 -6.56 -7.09
C ALA A 15 -29.37 -5.83 -8.19
N LEU A 16 -29.47 -6.36 -9.41
CA LEU A 16 -29.25 -5.63 -10.65
C LEU A 16 -30.37 -4.60 -10.80
N ALA A 17 -30.03 -3.34 -11.08
CA ALA A 17 -30.96 -2.39 -11.67
C ALA A 17 -30.25 -1.58 -12.75
N ILE A 18 -30.66 -1.84 -13.99
CA ILE A 18 -30.30 -1.11 -15.21
C ILE A 18 -31.44 -0.11 -15.49
N ALA A 19 -31.08 1.02 -16.09
CA ALA A 19 -31.90 1.95 -16.87
C ALA A 19 -32.37 3.25 -16.18
N GLY A 20 -32.20 4.35 -16.90
CA GLY A 20 -32.92 5.60 -16.65
C GLY A 20 -32.27 6.84 -17.25
N LEU A 21 -32.42 7.04 -18.56
CA LEU A 21 -32.20 8.33 -19.22
C LEU A 21 -33.16 9.39 -18.65
N SER A 22 -32.69 10.62 -18.43
CA SER A 22 -33.55 11.80 -18.28
C SER A 22 -32.89 13.01 -18.93
N ALA A 23 -33.49 13.43 -20.04
CA ALA A 23 -33.21 14.64 -20.78
C ALA A 23 -34.06 15.81 -20.24
N CYS A 24 -33.51 17.03 -20.21
CA CYS A 24 -34.21 18.33 -20.29
C CYS A 24 -33.15 19.44 -20.41
N SER A 25 -32.76 19.92 -21.59
CA SER A 25 -33.39 20.90 -22.51
C SER A 25 -33.40 22.35 -22.01
N SER A 26 -32.50 23.18 -22.57
CA SER A 26 -32.72 24.61 -22.86
C SER A 26 -31.76 25.09 -23.98
N GLY A 27 -32.32 25.14 -25.19
CA GLY A 27 -32.03 26.00 -26.35
C GLY A 27 -30.63 26.51 -26.69
N GLY A 28 -30.11 26.12 -27.87
CA GLY A 28 -29.08 26.86 -28.61
C GLY A 28 -28.39 26.08 -29.74
N THR A 29 -28.97 26.15 -30.95
CA THR A 29 -28.41 25.97 -32.32
C THR A 29 -27.15 25.13 -32.58
N ALA A 30 -27.30 24.16 -33.50
CA ALA A 30 -26.35 23.15 -33.96
C ALA A 30 -25.06 23.66 -34.62
N THR A 31 -23.94 22.95 -34.39
CA THR A 31 -22.94 22.52 -35.39
C THR A 31 -22.04 21.43 -34.78
N GLU A 32 -22.07 20.25 -35.39
CA GLU A 32 -21.05 19.18 -35.51
C GLU A 32 -20.32 18.61 -34.27
N ALA A 33 -20.67 17.34 -33.99
CA ALA A 33 -19.78 16.19 -33.79
C ALA A 33 -18.61 16.26 -32.77
N THR A 34 -18.85 15.57 -31.66
CA THR A 34 -17.92 14.67 -30.96
C THR A 34 -16.60 15.24 -30.43
N ALA A 35 -16.63 15.68 -29.18
CA ALA A 35 -16.00 14.92 -28.10
C ALA A 35 -16.64 15.37 -26.79
N ALA A 36 -17.57 14.53 -26.29
CA ALA A 36 -18.02 14.65 -24.92
C ALA A 36 -16.81 14.66 -24.01
N ALA A 37 -16.80 15.63 -23.10
CA ALA A 37 -15.92 15.67 -21.97
C ALA A 37 -15.92 14.29 -21.29
N SER A 38 -14.83 13.55 -21.41
CA SER A 38 -14.44 12.63 -20.35
C SER A 38 -14.01 13.52 -19.18
N ALA A 39 -15.01 14.01 -18.44
CA ALA A 39 -14.84 14.08 -17.00
C ALA A 39 -14.52 12.63 -16.60
N ALA A 40 -13.22 12.32 -16.58
CA ALA A 40 -12.73 11.07 -16.07
C ALA A 40 -13.32 10.99 -14.67
N ALA A 41 -14.29 10.09 -14.50
CA ALA A 41 -14.67 9.67 -13.17
C ALA A 41 -13.35 9.30 -12.51
N SER A 42 -12.92 10.10 -11.55
CA SER A 42 -11.79 9.76 -10.70
C SER A 42 -12.04 8.32 -10.28
N PRO A 43 -11.11 7.39 -10.51
CA PRO A 43 -11.32 6.01 -10.07
C PRO A 43 -11.79 6.06 -8.62
N ILE A 44 -12.95 5.47 -8.35
CA ILE A 44 -13.51 5.34 -7.00
C ILE A 44 -12.59 4.35 -6.28
N GLY A 45 -11.48 4.88 -5.76
CA GLY A 45 -10.28 4.13 -5.43
C GLY A 45 -9.07 4.94 -5.87
N GLY A 46 -8.77 6.01 -5.13
CA GLY A 46 -7.56 6.77 -5.35
C GLY A 46 -6.34 5.86 -5.25
N MET A 47 -5.35 6.05 -6.13
CA MET A 47 -4.07 5.37 -5.99
C MET A 47 -3.44 5.80 -4.67
N THR A 48 -2.93 4.84 -3.91
CA THR A 48 -2.18 5.15 -2.70
C THR A 48 -0.98 6.04 -3.03
N THR A 49 -0.72 7.06 -2.20
CA THR A 49 0.43 7.96 -2.42
C THR A 49 1.69 7.32 -1.87
N CYS A 50 2.74 7.34 -2.68
CA CYS A 50 4.06 6.88 -2.27
C CYS A 50 4.86 8.05 -1.73
N ASP A 51 4.53 8.43 -0.50
CA ASP A 51 5.22 9.44 0.29
C ASP A 51 5.13 9.07 1.77
N LYS A 52 5.88 9.79 2.61
CA LYS A 52 5.93 9.53 4.06
C LYS A 52 4.53 9.59 4.70
N ALA A 53 3.67 10.51 4.27
CA ALA A 53 2.34 10.66 4.84
C ALA A 53 1.39 9.51 4.45
N GLY A 54 1.46 9.05 3.20
CA GLY A 54 0.66 7.95 2.68
C GLY A 54 1.04 6.59 3.28
N LEU A 55 2.31 6.43 3.68
CA LEU A 55 2.84 5.19 4.26
C LEU A 55 2.82 5.17 5.79
N ASP A 56 2.76 6.32 6.48
CA ASP A 56 2.92 6.40 7.93
C ASP A 56 2.02 5.40 8.68
N SER A 57 0.73 5.41 8.41
CA SER A 57 -0.22 4.49 9.06
C SER A 57 0.11 3.01 8.84
N SER A 58 0.58 2.65 7.64
CA SER A 58 0.93 1.26 7.28
C SER A 58 2.25 0.83 7.93
N VAL A 59 3.20 1.75 8.02
CA VAL A 59 4.49 1.57 8.67
C VAL A 59 4.33 1.43 10.18
N GLN A 60 3.51 2.27 10.83
CA GLN A 60 3.24 2.13 12.25
C GLN A 60 2.50 0.81 12.54
N ALA A 61 1.56 0.41 11.68
CA ALA A 61 0.90 -0.89 11.82
C ALA A 61 1.90 -2.06 11.71
N ALA A 62 2.85 -1.98 10.77
CA ALA A 62 3.92 -2.97 10.64
C ALA A 62 4.85 -3.00 11.87
N ALA A 63 5.20 -1.84 12.43
CA ALA A 63 5.99 -1.74 13.65
C ALA A 63 5.30 -2.41 14.84
N VAL A 64 4.02 -2.10 15.06
CA VAL A 64 3.19 -2.66 16.13
C VAL A 64 3.01 -4.18 15.95
N ALA A 65 2.95 -4.67 14.71
CA ALA A 65 2.89 -6.10 14.43
C ALA A 65 4.16 -6.86 14.87
N LEU A 66 5.31 -6.18 14.94
CA LEU A 66 6.56 -6.73 15.50
C LEU A 66 6.61 -6.63 17.03
N GLY A 67 5.81 -5.75 17.64
CA GLY A 67 5.74 -5.55 19.09
C GLY A 67 4.82 -4.38 19.45
N ALA A 68 3.92 -4.56 20.41
CA ALA A 68 2.84 -3.61 20.69
C ALA A 68 3.30 -2.19 21.06
N ASP A 69 4.49 -2.08 21.66
CA ASP A 69 5.08 -0.81 22.09
C ASP A 69 6.11 -0.25 21.08
N ASN A 70 6.21 -0.86 19.90
CA ASN A 70 7.12 -0.39 18.86
C ASN A 70 6.55 0.83 18.14
N VAL A 71 7.43 1.79 17.87
CA VAL A 71 7.19 2.95 17.01
C VAL A 71 8.27 3.00 15.96
N PHE A 72 7.90 3.40 14.74
CA PHE A 72 8.85 3.54 13.66
C PHE A 72 9.00 5.00 13.24
N THR A 73 10.25 5.45 13.16
CA THR A 73 10.59 6.76 12.63
C THR A 73 11.08 6.59 11.20
N ILE A 74 10.29 7.04 10.23
CA ILE A 74 10.65 6.97 8.81
C ILE A 74 11.81 7.92 8.51
N ASP A 75 12.87 7.40 7.90
CA ASP A 75 13.99 8.19 7.38
C ASP A 75 13.83 8.41 5.87
N THR A 76 13.69 7.32 5.11
CA THR A 76 13.51 7.37 3.65
C THR A 76 12.31 6.57 3.18
N VAL A 77 11.78 6.97 2.04
CA VAL A 77 10.73 6.27 1.30
C VAL A 77 11.18 6.17 -0.15
N ASP A 78 11.46 4.96 -0.61
CA ASP A 78 11.85 4.67 -1.99
C ASP A 78 10.70 3.95 -2.70
N CYS A 79 10.32 4.45 -3.87
CA CYS A 79 9.10 4.05 -4.57
C CYS A 79 9.40 3.63 -6.00
N ALA A 80 8.85 2.50 -6.43
CA ALA A 80 8.93 2.08 -7.83
C ALA A 80 7.77 1.14 -8.17
N SER A 81 7.12 1.36 -9.32
CA SER A 81 6.21 0.38 -9.94
C SER A 81 5.13 -0.21 -9.01
N GLY A 82 4.54 0.59 -8.13
CA GLY A 82 3.53 0.13 -7.16
C GLY A 82 4.10 -0.52 -5.90
N TRP A 83 5.40 -0.40 -5.66
CA TRP A 83 6.10 -0.84 -4.46
C TRP A 83 6.69 0.34 -3.70
N ALA A 84 6.83 0.17 -2.39
CA ALA A 84 7.52 1.10 -1.52
C ALA A 84 8.46 0.35 -0.58
N VAL A 85 9.67 0.86 -0.40
CA VAL A 85 10.59 0.46 0.67
C VAL A 85 10.75 1.64 1.59
N VAL A 86 10.40 1.44 2.85
CA VAL A 86 10.50 2.47 3.88
C VAL A 86 11.61 2.08 4.83
N THR A 87 12.64 2.91 4.93
CA THR A 87 13.73 2.70 5.89
C THR A 87 13.62 3.69 7.04
N GLY A 88 14.15 3.31 8.19
CA GLY A 88 14.04 4.12 9.38
C GLY A 88 14.54 3.42 10.63
N ILE A 89 14.17 3.98 11.77
CA ILE A 89 14.51 3.46 13.09
C ILE A 89 13.26 2.85 13.73
N LEU A 90 13.32 1.55 14.03
CA LEU A 90 12.33 0.84 14.84
C LEU A 90 12.77 0.87 16.30
N GLY A 91 12.02 1.58 17.13
CA GLY A 91 12.33 1.77 18.55
C GLY A 91 11.11 1.61 19.45
N ALA A 92 11.30 1.76 20.74
CA ALA A 92 10.19 1.76 21.70
C ALA A 92 9.48 3.13 21.73
N ALA A 93 8.17 3.12 21.99
CA ALA A 93 7.35 4.33 22.09
C ALA A 93 7.79 5.29 23.19
N ASP A 94 8.45 4.78 24.23
CA ASP A 94 8.96 5.52 25.38
C ASP A 94 10.45 5.91 25.23
N ALA A 95 10.99 5.88 24.02
CA ALA A 95 12.36 6.29 23.74
C ALA A 95 12.68 7.69 24.31
N PRO A 96 13.86 7.89 24.91
CA PRO A 96 14.25 9.16 25.51
C PRO A 96 14.31 10.30 24.49
N ALA A 97 14.08 11.53 24.97
CA ALA A 97 13.97 12.74 24.13
C ALA A 97 15.23 13.11 23.32
N ASP A 98 16.38 12.49 23.63
CA ASP A 98 17.66 12.74 22.98
C ASP A 98 17.78 12.06 21.59
N GLY A 99 16.73 11.37 21.12
CA GLY A 99 16.60 10.85 19.77
C GLY A 99 16.03 9.42 19.73
N PRO A 100 15.58 8.95 18.56
CA PRO A 100 15.03 7.61 18.42
C PRO A 100 16.09 6.56 18.79
N GLN A 101 15.85 5.82 19.88
CA GLN A 101 16.64 4.65 20.24
C GLN A 101 15.98 3.41 19.66
N GLY A 102 16.67 2.77 18.73
CA GLY A 102 16.09 1.65 17.99
C GLY A 102 17.06 1.03 16.99
N ALA A 103 16.63 -0.07 16.38
CA ALA A 103 17.37 -0.72 15.32
C ALA A 103 17.04 -0.07 13.97
N PRO A 104 18.02 0.14 13.08
CA PRO A 104 17.71 0.43 11.69
C PRO A 104 16.88 -0.74 11.13
N THR A 105 15.79 -0.42 10.45
CA THR A 105 14.85 -1.42 9.94
C THR A 105 14.24 -0.91 8.64
N SER A 106 13.96 -1.82 7.72
CA SER A 106 13.24 -1.56 6.48
C SER A 106 11.92 -2.32 6.45
N PHE A 107 10.89 -1.70 5.88
CA PHE A 107 9.61 -2.32 5.58
C PHE A 107 9.34 -2.26 4.09
N ILE A 108 8.83 -3.36 3.53
CA ILE A 108 8.49 -3.50 2.11
C ILE A 108 6.97 -3.49 1.98
N PHE A 109 6.44 -2.71 1.05
CA PHE A 109 5.02 -2.64 0.75
C PHE A 109 4.75 -2.78 -0.73
N GLU A 110 3.61 -3.40 -1.07
CA GLU A 110 3.03 -3.41 -2.41
C GLU A 110 1.66 -2.71 -2.36
N ALA A 111 1.36 -1.90 -3.37
CA ALA A 111 0.11 -1.19 -3.48
C ALA A 111 -1.01 -2.13 -3.96
N GLU A 112 -2.06 -2.29 -3.15
CA GLU A 112 -3.29 -2.98 -3.53
C GLU A 112 -4.46 -1.99 -3.49
N GLY A 113 -4.70 -1.35 -4.64
CA GLY A 113 -5.66 -0.26 -4.79
C GLY A 113 -5.25 0.98 -3.98
N GLN A 114 -5.93 1.20 -2.86
CA GLN A 114 -5.73 2.35 -1.96
C GLN A 114 -4.97 1.98 -0.68
N PHE A 115 -4.46 0.75 -0.58
CA PHE A 115 -3.77 0.24 0.60
C PHE A 115 -2.33 -0.14 0.29
N TRP A 116 -1.43 0.09 1.25
CA TRP A 116 -0.08 -0.44 1.25
C TRP A 116 -0.05 -1.74 2.03
N ILE A 117 0.21 -2.86 1.34
CA ILE A 117 0.21 -4.19 1.94
C ILE A 117 1.64 -4.59 2.29
N PRO A 118 1.94 -4.87 3.57
CA PRO A 118 3.28 -5.25 3.98
C PRO A 118 3.66 -6.59 3.35
N LYS A 119 4.90 -6.69 2.89
CA LYS A 119 5.51 -7.91 2.35
C LYS A 119 6.73 -8.28 3.18
N VAL A 120 6.96 -9.57 3.33
CA VAL A 120 8.18 -10.08 3.96
C VAL A 120 9.25 -10.28 2.90
N ALA A 121 10.50 -9.93 3.22
CA ALA A 121 11.62 -10.01 2.28
C ALA A 121 11.77 -11.41 1.67
N ALA A 122 11.57 -12.46 2.48
CA ALA A 122 11.64 -13.86 2.03
C ALA A 122 10.66 -14.22 0.89
N ASP A 123 9.55 -13.51 0.77
CA ASP A 123 8.52 -13.78 -0.25
C ASP A 123 8.74 -13.00 -1.54
N VAL A 124 9.54 -11.92 -1.50
CA VAL A 124 9.63 -10.95 -2.61
C VAL A 124 11.03 -10.76 -3.16
N CYS A 125 12.07 -11.14 -2.41
CA CYS A 125 13.46 -11.01 -2.81
C CYS A 125 13.95 -12.14 -3.73
N GLY A 126 13.13 -13.17 -3.96
CA GLY A 126 13.47 -14.31 -4.82
C GLY A 126 14.48 -15.27 -4.18
N THR A 127 14.99 -16.21 -4.99
CA THR A 127 15.91 -17.25 -4.52
C THR A 127 17.30 -16.66 -4.27
N PRO A 128 17.87 -16.80 -3.05
CA PRO A 128 19.20 -16.29 -2.76
C PRO A 128 20.31 -17.06 -3.51
N TRP A 129 21.46 -16.39 -3.70
CA TRP A 129 22.72 -16.86 -4.30
C TRP A 129 22.98 -18.39 -4.18
N PRO A 130 23.38 -19.12 -5.26
CA PRO A 130 24.43 -18.77 -6.24
C PRO A 130 24.02 -18.27 -7.65
N ASN A 131 22.77 -17.88 -7.85
CA ASN A 131 22.19 -17.57 -9.17
C ASN A 131 22.25 -16.09 -9.61
N THR A 132 22.74 -15.16 -8.78
CA THR A 132 22.88 -13.72 -9.07
C THR A 132 24.16 -13.09 -8.54
N SER A 133 25.15 -12.89 -9.41
CA SER A 133 26.44 -12.32 -8.99
C SER A 133 26.30 -10.81 -8.84
N GLY A 134 26.17 -10.29 -7.62
CA GLY A 134 26.25 -8.84 -7.35
C GLY A 134 25.02 -8.24 -6.70
N THR A 135 24.78 -6.94 -6.94
CA THR A 135 23.63 -6.18 -6.44
C THR A 135 22.35 -6.40 -7.25
N ASP A 136 22.40 -7.27 -8.25
CA ASP A 136 21.31 -7.50 -9.19
C ASP A 136 20.23 -8.37 -8.56
N ALA A 137 18.97 -7.98 -8.74
CA ALA A 137 17.81 -8.75 -8.33
C ALA A 137 17.76 -10.09 -9.10
N PRO A 138 17.48 -11.22 -8.43
CA PRO A 138 17.26 -12.48 -9.12
C PRO A 138 16.01 -12.42 -9.99
N ALA A 139 16.00 -13.21 -11.06
CA ALA A 139 14.93 -13.18 -12.06
C ALA A 139 13.56 -13.57 -11.50
N ASP A 140 13.53 -14.24 -10.36
CA ASP A 140 12.33 -14.63 -9.61
C ASP A 140 11.98 -13.66 -8.46
N ALA A 141 12.71 -12.55 -8.29
CA ALA A 141 12.31 -11.48 -7.38
C ALA A 141 11.03 -10.81 -7.89
N LEU A 142 10.10 -10.56 -6.97
CA LEU A 142 8.84 -9.85 -7.25
C LEU A 142 8.99 -8.34 -7.08
N ILE A 143 9.89 -7.93 -6.18
CA ILE A 143 10.17 -6.51 -5.95
C ILE A 143 10.88 -5.91 -7.18
N PRO A 144 10.57 -4.65 -7.56
CA PRO A 144 11.27 -3.97 -8.64
C PRO A 144 12.79 -3.92 -8.42
N ALA A 145 13.56 -4.10 -9.48
CA ALA A 145 15.02 -4.10 -9.43
C ALA A 145 15.60 -2.82 -8.80
N ASP A 146 14.97 -1.67 -9.05
CA ASP A 146 15.37 -0.36 -8.51
C ASP A 146 15.28 -0.29 -6.97
N LEU A 147 14.45 -1.15 -6.35
CA LEU A 147 14.27 -1.21 -4.90
C LEU A 147 14.99 -2.40 -4.26
N TYR A 148 15.50 -3.34 -5.06
CA TYR A 148 16.06 -4.60 -4.57
C TYR A 148 17.23 -4.39 -3.62
N ALA A 149 18.15 -3.50 -3.95
CA ALA A 149 19.31 -3.23 -3.09
C ALA A 149 18.87 -2.75 -1.70
N THR A 150 17.93 -1.81 -1.62
CA THR A 150 17.43 -1.28 -0.35
C THR A 150 16.60 -2.31 0.40
N ALA A 151 15.76 -3.11 -0.27
CA ALA A 151 14.85 -4.05 0.37
C ALA A 151 15.49 -5.36 0.81
N CYS A 152 16.41 -5.89 0.01
CA CYS A 152 16.82 -7.30 0.08
C CYS A 152 18.30 -7.48 0.43
N LEU A 153 19.12 -6.43 0.34
CA LEU A 153 20.55 -6.49 0.68
C LEU A 153 20.90 -5.79 1.99
N THR A 154 19.96 -5.05 2.58
CA THR A 154 20.15 -4.32 3.85
C THR A 154 19.54 -5.02 5.07
N ILE A 155 18.96 -6.21 4.87
CA ILE A 155 18.32 -7.05 5.89
C ILE A 155 19.32 -7.83 6.75
#